data_AF-P52336-F1
#
_entry.id   AF-P52336-F1
#
_cell.length_a   1.000
_cell.length_b   1.000
_cell.length_c   1.000
_cell.angle_alpha   90.00
_cell.angle_beta   90.00
_cell.angle_gamma   90.00
#
_symmetry.space_group_name_H-M   'P 1'
#
loop_
_entity.id
_entity.type
_entity.pdbx_description
1 polymer ?
#
loop_
_entity_poly.entity_id
_entity_poly.type
_entity_poly.pdbx_seq_one_letter_code
_entity_poly.pdbx_strand_id
1 'polypeptide(L)' 'MTDDNIRQIAFYGKGGIGKSTTSQNTLAAMAEMGQRILIVGCDPKADSTRLMLHSKAQTTVLHLAAERGAVEDI' A
#
# COMPACT_ATOMS: atom_id res chain seq x y z
N MET A 1 10.68 9.96 -17.16
CA MET A 1 11.48 10.67 -16.14
C MET A 1 11.39 9.85 -14.87
N THR A 2 12.32 8.92 -14.68
CA THR A 2 12.48 8.23 -13.39
C THR A 2 13.10 9.24 -12.44
N ASP A 3 12.41 9.53 -11.35
CA ASP A 3 12.99 10.32 -10.27
C ASP A 3 14.01 9.40 -9.58
N ASP A 4 15.27 9.46 -10.00
CA ASP A 4 16.35 8.55 -9.55
C ASP A 4 16.56 8.60 -8.02
N ASN A 5 15.93 9.55 -7.33
CA ASN A 5 15.96 9.72 -5.88
C ASN A 5 14.76 9.11 -5.13
N ILE A 6 13.94 8.27 -5.76
CA ILE A 6 12.80 7.65 -5.05
C ILE A 6 13.30 6.62 -4.01
N ARG A 7 12.88 6.78 -2.75
CA ARG A 7 13.17 5.78 -1.73
C ARG A 7 12.19 4.61 -1.83
N GLN A 8 12.72 3.41 -2.08
CA GLN A 8 11.94 2.17 -2.16
C GLN A 8 12.03 1.41 -0.84
N ILE A 9 10.90 1.19 -0.17
CA ILE A 9 10.84 0.59 1.17
C ILE A 9 9.82 -0.55 1.17
N ALA A 10 10.18 -1.68 1.77
CA ALA A 10 9.29 -2.81 2.01
C ALA A 10 9.26 -3.16 3.51
N PHE A 11 8.06 -3.34 4.06
CA PHE A 11 7.85 -3.69 5.46
C PHE A 11 7.56 -5.20 5.60
N TYR A 12 8.44 -5.93 6.30
CA TYR A 12 8.32 -7.37 6.52
C TYR A 12 8.03 -7.72 7.99
N GLY A 13 7.52 -8.94 8.21
CA GLY A 13 7.41 -9.56 9.55
C GLY A 13 6.25 -10.53 9.68
N LYS A 14 6.08 -11.12 10.87
CA LYS A 14 5.01 -12.10 11.15
C LYS A 14 3.60 -11.51 11.09
N GLY A 15 2.58 -12.34 10.92
CA GLY A 15 1.18 -11.92 11.01
C GLY A 15 0.79 -11.56 12.45
N GLY A 16 -0.08 -10.57 12.64
CA GLY A 16 -0.64 -10.22 13.95
C GLY A 16 0.22 -9.33 14.85
N ILE A 17 1.43 -8.94 14.44
CA ILE A 17 2.33 -8.10 15.26
C ILE A 17 2.19 -6.58 15.00
N GLY A 18 1.14 -6.16 14.29
CA GLY A 18 0.88 -4.73 14.02
C GLY A 18 1.61 -4.12 12.81
N LYS A 19 2.20 -4.91 11.91
CA LYS A 19 2.98 -4.40 10.75
C LYS A 19 2.25 -3.35 9.92
N SER A 20 1.04 -3.68 9.44
CA SER A 20 0.25 -2.77 8.60
C SER A 20 -0.20 -1.52 9.35
N THR A 21 -0.38 -1.63 10.67
CA THR A 21 -0.70 -0.48 11.53
C THR A 21 0.51 0.44 11.65
N THR A 22 1.68 -0.13 11.96
CA THR A 22 2.92 0.63 12.09
C THR A 22 3.31 1.28 10.76
N SER A 23 3.28 0.55 9.65
CA SER A 23 3.65 1.09 8.34
C SER A 23 2.77 2.27 7.95
N GLN A 24 1.44 2.15 8.08
CA GLN A 24 0.51 3.25 7.75
C GLN A 24 0.75 4.49 8.60
N ASN A 25 1.01 4.36 9.90
CA ASN A 25 1.30 5.51 10.76
C ASN A 25 2.69 6.12 10.47
N THR A 26 3.70 5.30 10.16
CA THR A 26 5.02 5.81 9.72
C THR A 26 4.89 6.61 8.42
N LEU A 27 4.12 6.11 7.47
CA LEU A 27 3.89 6.79 6.20
C LEU A 27 3.07 8.08 6.38
N ALA A 28 2.08 8.10 7.27
CA ALA A 28 1.36 9.32 7.61
C ALA A 28 2.30 10.40 8.17
N ALA A 29 3.18 10.05 9.12
CA ALA A 29 4.17 10.98 9.64
C ALA A 29 5.14 11.48 8.56
N MET A 30 5.57 10.60 7.64
CA MET A 30 6.41 11.01 6.51
C MET A 30 5.67 11.96 5.55
N ALA A 31 4.37 11.76 5.34
CA ALA A 31 3.54 12.67 4.55
C ALA A 31 3.40 14.04 5.22
N GLU A 32 3.23 14.09 6.55
CA GLU A 32 3.26 15.34 7.33
C GLU A 32 4.60 16.08 7.22
N MET A 33 5.71 15.35 7.01
CA MET A 33 7.03 15.92 6.72
C MET A 33 7.21 16.35 5.24
N GLY A 34 6.14 16.40 4.46
CA GLY A 34 6.14 16.86 3.07
C GLY A 34 6.61 15.82 2.05
N GLN A 35 6.74 14.55 2.42
CA GLN A 35 7.13 13.50 1.48
C GLN A 35 5.94 13.08 0.62
N ARG A 36 6.17 12.89 -0.69
CA ARG A 36 5.19 12.26 -1.59
C ARG A 36 5.33 10.74 -1.49
N ILE A 37 4.22 10.06 -1.19
CA ILE A 37 4.22 8.63 -0.85
C ILE A 37 3.23 7.87 -1.72
N LEU A 38 3.67 6.72 -2.22
CA LEU A 38 2.82 5.68 -2.80
C LEU A 38 2.81 4.47 -1.87
N ILE A 39 1.63 3.95 -1.56
CA ILE A 39 1.44 2.74 -0.75
C ILE A 39 0.97 1.61 -1.65
N VAL A 40 1.69 0.48 -1.64
CA VAL A 40 1.29 -0.75 -2.34
C VAL A 40 1.09 -1.85 -1.30
N GLY A 41 -0.15 -2.32 -1.17
CA GLY A 41 -0.48 -3.43 -0.27
C GLY A 41 -0.14 -4.79 -0.88
N CYS A 42 0.84 -5.49 -0.31
CA CYS A 42 1.28 -6.81 -0.75
C CYS A 42 1.04 -7.94 0.29
N ASP A 43 0.31 -7.66 1.37
CA ASP A 43 -0.05 -8.65 2.41
C ASP A 43 -1.53 -9.05 2.26
N PRO A 44 -1.87 -10.30 1.89
CA PRO A 44 -3.27 -10.73 1.75
C PRO A 44 -4.02 -10.82 3.08
N LYS A 45 -3.32 -10.76 4.23
CA LYS A 45 -3.93 -10.93 5.55
C LYS A 45 -4.56 -9.63 6.07
N ALA A 46 -4.00 -8.48 5.71
CA ALA A 46 -4.33 -7.22 6.35
C ALA A 46 -4.50 -6.10 5.33
N ASP A 47 -5.52 -5.27 5.55
CA ASP A 47 -5.73 -4.07 4.75
C ASP A 47 -4.63 -3.03 5.05
N SER A 48 -3.78 -2.79 4.05
CA SER A 48 -2.58 -1.96 4.18
C SER A 48 -2.83 -0.48 3.88
N THR A 49 -4.06 -0.09 3.51
CA THR A 49 -4.41 1.30 3.15
C THR A 49 -5.61 1.84 3.93
N ARG A 50 -6.37 0.98 4.61
CA ARG A 50 -7.57 1.35 5.36
C ARG A 50 -7.41 2.52 6.33
N LEU A 51 -6.31 2.62 7.06
CA LEU A 51 -6.11 3.72 8.03
C LEU A 51 -5.85 5.05 7.31
N MET A 52 -5.28 5.01 6.11
CA MET A 52 -5.00 6.20 5.30
C MET A 52 -6.23 6.68 4.55
N LEU A 53 -7.05 5.74 4.06
CA LEU A 53 -8.21 6.05 3.23
C LEU A 53 -9.52 6.11 3.99
N HIS A 54 -9.50 5.77 5.28
CA HIS A 54 -10.69 5.66 6.14
C HIS A 54 -11.82 4.81 5.52
N SER A 55 -11.46 3.83 4.69
CA SER A 55 -12.38 2.95 3.98
C SER A 55 -11.99 1.49 4.15
N LYS A 56 -12.96 0.59 4.03
CA LYS A 56 -12.72 -0.86 4.06
C LYS A 56 -12.73 -1.41 2.64
N ALA A 57 -11.87 -2.40 2.39
CA ALA A 57 -11.98 -3.29 1.25
C ALA A 57 -11.99 -2.54 -0.09
N GLN A 58 -10.89 -1.85 -0.38
CA GLN A 58 -10.68 -1.32 -1.73
C GLN A 58 -10.62 -2.44 -2.76
N THR A 59 -11.10 -2.14 -3.97
CA THR A 59 -10.89 -3.00 -5.12
C THR A 59 -9.39 -3.16 -5.37
N THR A 60 -8.91 -4.40 -5.34
CA THR A 60 -7.50 -4.70 -5.57
C THR A 60 -7.19 -4.73 -7.06
N VAL A 61 -5.93 -4.52 -7.43
CA VAL A 61 -5.48 -4.65 -8.83
C VAL A 61 -5.83 -6.03 -9.38
N LEU A 62 -5.63 -7.10 -8.59
CA LEU A 62 -5.95 -8.46 -9.00
C LEU A 62 -7.46 -8.70 -9.16
N HIS A 63 -8.31 -8.00 -8.40
CA HIS A 63 -9.76 -8.07 -8.61
C HIS A 63 -10.16 -7.44 -9.95
N LEU A 64 -9.62 -6.25 -10.25
CA LEU A 64 -9.87 -5.59 -11.53
C LEU A 64 -9.34 -6.41 -12.72
N ALA A 65 -8.15 -7.01 -12.58
CA ALA A 65 -7.60 -7.92 -13.58
C ALA A 65 -8.53 -9.12 -13.84
N ALA A 66 -9.07 -9.71 -12.77
CA ALA A 66 -10.00 -10.84 -12.89
C ALA A 66 -11.31 -10.43 -13.57
N GLU A 67 -11.79 -9.20 -13.37
CA GLU A 67 -12.97 -8.68 -14.06
C GLU A 67 -12.72 -8.38 -15.54
N ARG A 68 -11.51 -7.93 -15.90
CA ARG A 68 -11.17 -7.49 -17.27
C ARG A 68 -10.52 -8.56 -18.15
N GLY A 69 -9.94 -9.60 -17.57
CA GLY A 69 -9.31 -10.71 -18.28
C GLY A 69 -7.84 -10.89 -17.91
N ALA A 70 -7.04 -9.83 -17.98
CA ALA A 70 -5.63 -9.85 -17.61
C ALA A 70 -5.19 -8.57 -16.86
N VAL A 71 -3.97 -8.59 -16.32
CA VAL A 71 -3.39 -7.42 -15.62
C VAL A 71 -3.01 -6.31 -16.62
N GLU A 72 -2.77 -6.69 -17.86
CA GLU A 72 -2.48 -5.80 -18.98
C GLU A 72 -3.71 -5.03 -19.48
N ASP A 73 -4.92 -5.51 -19.16
CA ASP A 73 -6.19 -4.91 -19.59
C ASP A 73 -6.77 -3.89 -18.59
N ILE A 74 -6.06 -3.64 -17.47
CA ILE A 74 -6.47 -2.69 -16.43
C ILE A 74 -5.98 -1.28 -16.72
#